data_AF-A0AA42CRG1-F1
#
_entry.id   AF-A0AA42CRG1-F1
#
_cell.length_a   1.000
_cell.length_b   1.000
_cell.length_c   1.000
_cell.angle_alpha   90.00
_cell.angle_beta   90.00
_cell.angle_gamma   90.00
#
_symmetry.space_group_name_H-M   'P 1'
#
loop_
_entity.id
_entity.type
_entity.pdbx_description
1 polymer ?
#
loop_
_entity_poly.entity_id
_entity_poly.type
_entity_poly.pdbx_seq_one_letter_code
_entity_poly.pdbx_strand_id
1 'polypeptide(L)'
;MSKAPEPVFSLAFEPEMALVPISAMMPVRALRPTVKASHKYRQISQSIREIGLVEPPVVARTDAAPGRYLLLDGRIRVEVLKEMGETQVECLVSTDDEAFTYNRAVNRLSSIQERAMIVRAIERGVPEGKIATAMSLDVKSVQRRVKMLDGICQEVVAQLADKHCPMAVFDVLRKMKPIRQMEAADLFVGGNNYTVAYASAILAGSSQAQLVDGVKAKPKGVSATLLARMERELATLQESIGSAEETYSRDNLHLTVFKGYLAKLVGNARVARFLASRYPDFLEQFQAIADIVSTKPADEAA
;
A
#
# COMPACT_ATOMS: atom_id res chain seq x y z
N MET A 1 -12.69 39.30 27.39
CA MET A 1 -12.54 38.33 26.28
C MET A 1 -11.66 37.20 26.80
N SER A 2 -12.25 36.04 27.09
CA SER A 2 -11.52 34.88 27.61
C SER A 2 -10.65 34.30 26.49
N LYS A 3 -9.33 34.20 26.71
CA LYS A 3 -8.37 33.62 25.77
C LYS A 3 -8.76 32.15 25.58
N ALA A 4 -9.01 31.72 24.33
CA ALA A 4 -9.24 30.31 24.05
C ALA A 4 -8.04 29.48 24.56
N PRO A 5 -8.26 28.31 25.20
CA PRO A 5 -7.17 27.49 25.69
C PRO A 5 -6.29 27.09 24.50
N GLU A 6 -4.97 27.32 24.64
CA GLU A 6 -4.00 26.89 23.64
C GLU A 6 -4.07 25.35 23.52
N PRO A 7 -4.04 24.81 22.29
CA PRO A 7 -4.12 23.37 22.09
C PRO A 7 -2.95 22.69 22.79
N VAL A 8 -3.27 21.81 23.74
CA VAL A 8 -2.27 20.98 24.40
C VAL A 8 -1.87 19.89 23.40
N PHE A 9 -0.68 20.01 22.83
CA PHE A 9 -0.12 18.98 21.96
C PHE A 9 0.42 17.85 22.83
N SER A 10 -0.21 16.68 22.78
CA SER A 10 0.35 15.44 23.32
C SER A 10 1.25 14.79 22.27
N LEU A 11 2.41 14.29 22.70
CA LEU A 11 3.26 13.47 21.84
C LEU A 11 2.52 12.15 21.52
N ALA A 12 2.60 11.70 20.26
CA ALA A 12 2.04 10.42 19.83
C ALA A 12 2.92 9.21 20.20
N PHE A 13 4.19 9.47 20.53
CA PHE A 13 5.18 8.47 20.91
C PHE A 13 5.95 8.91 22.15
N GLU A 14 6.42 7.95 22.94
CA GLU A 14 7.43 8.19 23.96
C GLU A 14 8.72 8.73 23.29
N PRO A 15 9.44 9.66 23.96
CA PRO A 15 10.65 10.26 23.40
C PRO A 15 11.82 9.27 23.26
N GLU A 16 11.80 8.17 24.01
CA GLU A 16 12.81 7.13 24.00
C GLU A 16 12.25 5.83 23.42
N MET A 17 13.09 5.13 22.67
CA MET A 17 12.77 3.77 22.22
C MET A 17 12.91 2.81 23.41
N ALA A 18 12.04 1.81 23.45
CA ALA A 18 12.09 0.77 24.46
C ALA A 18 12.65 -0.52 23.86
N LEU A 19 13.59 -1.15 24.57
CA LEU A 19 14.03 -2.50 24.26
C LEU A 19 13.00 -3.50 24.79
N VAL A 20 12.25 -4.12 23.89
CA VAL A 20 11.09 -4.96 24.26
C VAL A 20 11.41 -6.44 23.99
N PRO A 21 11.20 -7.34 24.96
CA PRO A 21 11.26 -8.77 24.73
C PRO A 21 10.19 -9.21 23.73
N ILE A 22 10.58 -9.97 22.70
CA ILE A 22 9.64 -10.46 21.68
C ILE A 22 8.53 -11.33 22.31
N SER A 23 8.83 -12.03 23.40
CA SER A 23 7.87 -12.82 24.18
C SER A 23 6.82 -11.97 24.92
N ALA A 24 7.12 -10.71 25.20
CA ALA A 24 6.23 -9.76 25.85
C ALA A 24 5.28 -9.06 24.84
N MET A 25 5.53 -9.22 23.54
CA MET A 25 4.70 -8.63 22.48
C MET A 25 3.46 -9.45 22.20
N MET A 26 2.33 -8.76 22.11
CA MET A 26 1.03 -9.33 21.79
C MET A 26 0.60 -8.86 20.40
N PRO A 27 0.59 -9.73 19.38
CA PRO A 27 0.11 -9.35 18.06
C PRO A 27 -1.42 -9.15 18.10
N VAL A 28 -1.89 -8.01 17.59
CA VAL A 28 -3.33 -7.73 17.41
C VAL A 28 -4.02 -8.79 16.53
N ARG A 29 -3.28 -9.38 15.59
CA ARG A 29 -3.73 -10.49 14.74
C ARG A 29 -2.58 -11.46 14.48
N ALA A 30 -2.85 -12.75 14.63
CA ALA A 30 -1.89 -13.79 14.25
C ALA A 30 -1.58 -13.73 12.74
N LEU A 31 -0.31 -13.95 12.39
CA LEU A 31 0.12 -14.08 11.00
C LEU A 31 -0.42 -15.39 10.42
N ARG A 32 -1.09 -15.30 9.27
CA ARG A 32 -1.51 -16.51 8.54
C ARG A 32 -0.26 -17.22 7.98
N PRO A 33 -0.23 -18.57 7.96
CA PRO A 33 0.90 -19.32 7.39
C PRO A 33 1.24 -18.93 5.95
N THR A 34 0.22 -18.56 5.15
CA THR A 34 0.39 -18.10 3.76
C THR A 34 1.26 -16.84 3.65
N VAL A 35 1.29 -15.99 4.68
CA VAL A 35 2.12 -14.78 4.68
C VAL A 35 3.61 -15.15 4.66
N LYS A 36 4.02 -16.23 5.34
CA LYS A 36 5.42 -16.68 5.36
C LYS A 36 5.90 -17.14 3.98
N ALA A 37 5.00 -17.68 3.16
CA ALA A 37 5.31 -18.08 1.78
C ALA A 37 5.34 -16.89 0.79
N SER A 38 4.88 -15.70 1.20
CA SER A 38 4.75 -14.55 0.31
C SER A 38 6.10 -13.97 -0.13
N HIS A 39 6.13 -13.37 -1.33
CA HIS A 39 7.30 -12.64 -1.81
C HIS A 39 7.68 -11.49 -0.85
N LYS A 40 6.69 -10.80 -0.28
CA LYS A 40 6.90 -9.70 0.67
C LYS A 40 7.64 -10.17 1.93
N TYR A 41 7.28 -11.34 2.47
CA TYR A 41 7.97 -11.92 3.63
C TYR A 41 9.42 -12.26 3.28
N ARG A 42 9.65 -12.91 2.13
CA ARG A 42 11.00 -13.20 1.64
C ARG A 42 11.84 -11.94 1.49
N GLN A 43 11.30 -10.90 0.85
CA GLN A 43 11.97 -9.62 0.67
C GLN A 43 12.37 -8.98 2.02
N ILE A 44 11.44 -8.91 2.97
CA ILE A 44 11.71 -8.33 4.30
C ILE A 44 12.77 -9.16 5.05
N SER A 45 12.67 -10.50 5.00
CA SER A 45 13.65 -11.37 5.65
C SER A 45 15.06 -11.23 5.08
N GLN A 46 15.21 -11.11 3.76
CA GLN A 46 16.51 -10.91 3.14
C GLN A 46 17.08 -9.53 3.48
N SER A 47 16.25 -8.49 3.45
CA SER A 47 16.66 -7.14 3.84
C SER A 47 17.17 -7.09 5.29
N ILE A 48 16.43 -7.69 6.23
CA ILE A 48 16.83 -7.74 7.65
C ILE A 48 18.14 -8.52 7.84
N ARG A 49 18.35 -9.63 7.11
CA ARG A 49 19.62 -10.39 7.20
C ARG A 49 20.82 -9.63 6.67
N GLU A 50 20.65 -8.84 5.62
CA GLU A 50 21.76 -8.15 4.95
C GLU A 50 22.09 -6.80 5.61
N ILE A 51 21.08 -6.03 6.04
CA ILE A 51 21.23 -4.64 6.48
C ILE A 51 20.81 -4.45 7.95
N GLY A 52 20.06 -5.40 8.51
CA GLY A 52 19.45 -5.26 9.83
C GLY A 52 18.07 -4.59 9.78
N LEU A 53 17.53 -4.34 10.96
CA LEU A 53 16.23 -3.69 11.12
C LEU A 53 16.37 -2.18 10.97
N VAL A 54 15.87 -1.63 9.86
CA VAL A 54 15.97 -0.19 9.56
C VAL A 54 14.89 0.63 10.29
N GLU A 55 13.64 0.18 10.23
CA GLU A 55 12.52 0.84 10.89
C GLU A 55 12.04 -0.03 12.06
N PRO A 56 12.08 0.49 13.30
CA PRO A 56 11.70 -0.25 14.50
C PRO A 56 10.20 -0.57 14.52
N PRO A 57 9.77 -1.71 15.09
CA PRO A 57 8.37 -2.03 15.28
C PRO A 57 7.72 -1.02 16.24
N VAL A 58 6.41 -0.88 16.09
CA VAL A 58 5.65 0.04 16.93
C VAL A 58 4.77 -0.74 17.88
N VAL A 59 4.85 -0.39 19.16
CA VAL A 59 4.12 -1.05 20.23
C VAL A 59 3.38 -0.04 21.09
N ALA A 60 2.28 -0.44 21.73
CA ALA A 60 1.63 0.33 22.78
C ALA A 60 1.72 -0.41 24.12
N ARG A 61 1.79 0.36 25.21
CA ARG A 61 1.60 -0.19 26.55
C ARG A 61 0.13 -0.50 26.75
N THR A 62 -0.18 -1.51 27.56
CA THR A 62 -1.56 -1.90 27.86
C THR A 62 -1.76 -1.95 29.37
N ASP A 63 -2.73 -1.21 29.87
CA ASP A 63 -3.08 -1.18 31.31
C ASP A 63 -3.58 -2.54 31.81
N ALA A 64 -4.21 -3.33 30.93
CA ALA A 64 -4.73 -4.66 31.25
C ALA A 64 -3.62 -5.69 31.56
N ALA A 65 -2.38 -5.48 31.12
CA ALA A 65 -1.28 -6.40 31.33
C ALA A 65 0.06 -5.64 31.48
N PRO A 66 0.39 -5.19 32.71
CA PRO A 66 1.64 -4.50 32.99
C PRO A 66 2.85 -5.34 32.55
N GLY A 67 3.75 -4.73 31.77
CA GLY A 67 4.93 -5.40 31.22
C GLY A 67 4.71 -6.16 29.90
N ARG A 68 3.50 -6.17 29.36
CA ARG A 68 3.22 -6.63 27.99
C ARG A 68 2.94 -5.46 27.07
N TYR A 69 3.20 -5.67 25.78
CA TYR A 69 3.12 -4.65 24.75
C TYR A 69 2.22 -5.10 23.62
N LEU A 70 1.27 -4.26 23.20
CA LEU A 70 0.45 -4.51 22.02
C LEU A 70 1.24 -4.15 20.77
N LEU A 71 1.44 -5.11 19.84
CA LEU A 71 2.16 -4.88 18.60
C LEU A 71 1.23 -4.24 17.55
N LEU A 72 1.39 -2.94 17.36
CA LEU A 72 0.59 -2.13 16.43
C LEU A 72 1.07 -2.32 14.99
N ASP A 73 2.38 -2.13 14.77
CA ASP A 73 3.01 -2.28 13.46
C ASP A 73 4.32 -3.10 13.53
N GLY A 74 4.69 -3.71 12.41
CA GLY A 74 5.95 -4.45 12.28
C GLY A 74 5.83 -5.96 12.45
N ARG A 75 4.63 -6.52 12.34
CA ARG A 75 4.35 -7.97 12.53
C ARG A 75 5.28 -8.89 11.74
N ILE A 76 5.48 -8.61 10.44
CA ILE A 76 6.36 -9.42 9.60
C ILE A 76 7.82 -9.32 10.09
N ARG A 77 8.26 -8.12 10.48
CA ARG A 77 9.63 -7.87 10.95
C ARG A 77 9.91 -8.61 12.26
N VAL A 78 9.00 -8.51 13.22
CA VAL A 78 9.10 -9.22 14.51
C VAL A 78 9.12 -10.74 14.29
N GLU A 79 8.30 -11.26 13.39
CA GLU A 79 8.30 -12.71 13.09
C GLU A 79 9.61 -13.16 12.44
N VAL A 80 10.19 -12.36 11.54
CA VAL A 80 11.51 -12.64 10.96
C VAL A 80 12.59 -12.64 12.04
N LEU A 81 12.60 -11.65 12.94
CA LEU A 81 13.57 -11.56 14.04
C LEU A 81 13.45 -12.78 14.97
N LYS A 82 12.21 -13.20 15.25
CA LYS A 82 11.93 -14.42 16.02
C LYS A 82 12.49 -15.67 15.35
N GLU A 83 12.36 -15.81 14.03
CA GLU A 83 12.95 -16.93 13.27
C GLU A 83 14.47 -16.88 13.22
N MET A 84 15.06 -15.70 13.32
CA MET A 84 16.51 -15.51 13.44
C MET A 84 17.05 -15.81 14.84
N GLY A 85 16.17 -16.05 15.82
CA GLY A 85 16.55 -16.36 17.20
C GLY A 85 16.75 -15.13 18.09
N GLU A 86 16.38 -13.94 17.61
CA GLU A 86 16.45 -12.72 18.42
C GLU A 86 15.42 -12.77 19.55
N THR A 87 15.82 -12.30 20.73
CA THR A 87 14.96 -12.32 21.93
C THR A 87 14.35 -10.97 22.27
N GLN A 88 14.98 -9.89 21.82
CA GLN A 88 14.61 -8.50 22.13
C GLN A 88 14.75 -7.64 20.87
N VAL A 89 13.99 -6.57 20.79
CA VAL A 89 14.05 -5.62 19.68
C VAL A 89 13.69 -4.22 20.17
N GLU A 90 14.40 -3.21 19.66
CA GLU A 90 14.09 -1.80 19.93
C GLU A 90 12.78 -1.42 19.23
N CYS A 91 11.84 -0.85 19.99
CA CYS A 91 10.53 -0.48 19.51
C CYS A 91 10.21 0.98 19.83
N LEU A 92 9.42 1.60 18.95
CA LEU A 92 8.75 2.86 19.24
C LEU A 92 7.54 2.58 20.12
N VAL A 93 7.42 3.28 21.25
CA VAL A 93 6.27 3.15 22.14
C VAL A 93 5.26 4.23 21.80
N SER A 94 4.14 3.83 21.21
CA SER A 94 2.98 4.68 20.95
C SER A 94 2.23 4.97 22.25
N THR A 95 1.77 6.20 22.39
CA THR A 95 0.88 6.62 23.49
C THR A 95 -0.57 6.20 23.27
N ASP A 96 -0.92 5.78 22.05
CA ASP A 96 -2.24 5.31 21.63
C ASP A 96 -2.18 3.85 21.16
N ASP A 97 -3.27 3.10 21.32
CA ASP A 97 -3.38 1.67 20.95
C ASP A 97 -3.99 1.45 19.55
N GLU A 98 -4.13 2.51 18.77
CA GLU A 98 -4.64 2.48 17.39
C GLU A 98 -3.67 1.77 16.44
N ALA A 99 -4.11 0.71 15.77
CA ALA A 99 -3.29 -0.10 14.86
C ALA A 99 -3.59 0.09 13.36
N PHE A 100 -4.44 1.06 13.00
CA PHE A 100 -4.96 1.22 11.64
C PHE A 100 -4.18 2.28 10.84
N THR A 101 -3.74 3.35 11.48
CA THR A 101 -3.11 4.51 10.86
C THR A 101 -1.79 4.16 10.17
N TYR A 102 -0.98 3.27 10.73
CA TYR A 102 0.36 2.92 10.22
C TYR A 102 0.36 2.44 8.76
N ASN A 103 -0.68 1.75 8.32
CA ASN A 103 -0.74 1.14 6.99
C ASN A 103 -1.74 1.84 6.03
N ARG A 104 -2.46 2.87 6.49
CA ARG A 104 -3.48 3.56 5.69
C ARG A 104 -2.87 4.58 4.72
N ALA A 105 -1.96 5.41 5.20
CA ALA A 105 -1.41 6.55 4.44
C ALA A 105 0.00 6.25 3.89
N VAL A 106 0.16 5.10 3.24
CA VAL A 106 1.46 4.68 2.69
C VAL A 106 1.61 5.17 1.24
N ASN A 107 2.52 6.11 1.03
CA ASN A 107 2.93 6.51 -0.32
C ASN A 107 3.83 5.43 -0.93
N ARG A 108 3.38 4.83 -2.03
CA ARG A 108 4.16 3.82 -2.74
C ARG A 108 5.16 4.51 -3.66
N LEU A 109 6.37 3.96 -3.75
CA LEU A 109 7.39 4.45 -4.67
C LEU A 109 6.97 4.19 -6.12
N SER A 110 7.19 5.17 -7.00
CA SER A 110 7.11 4.97 -8.45
C SER A 110 8.33 4.18 -8.96
N SER A 111 8.21 3.57 -10.15
CA SER A 111 9.35 2.89 -10.78
C SER A 111 10.53 3.84 -11.04
N ILE A 112 10.26 5.12 -11.32
CA ILE A 112 11.29 6.15 -11.55
C ILE A 112 12.00 6.47 -10.23
N GLN A 113 11.26 6.63 -9.13
CA GLN A 113 11.81 6.87 -7.81
C GLN A 113 12.64 5.68 -7.33
N GLU A 114 12.15 4.44 -7.50
CA GLU A 114 12.89 3.22 -7.18
C GLU A 114 14.22 3.17 -7.94
N ARG A 115 14.20 3.45 -9.25
CA ARG A 115 15.40 3.55 -10.08
C ARG A 115 16.36 4.61 -9.56
N ALA A 116 15.87 5.80 -9.21
CA ALA A 116 16.71 6.88 -8.68
C ALA A 116 17.39 6.50 -7.35
N MET A 117 16.68 5.79 -6.47
CA MET A 117 17.25 5.26 -5.23
C MET A 117 18.35 4.23 -5.48
N ILE A 118 18.14 3.30 -6.43
CA ILE A 118 19.13 2.28 -6.80
C ILE A 118 20.38 2.93 -7.37
N VAL A 119 20.23 3.86 -8.32
CA VAL A 119 21.37 4.58 -8.93
C VAL A 119 22.17 5.32 -7.86
N ARG A 120 21.49 6.03 -6.96
CA ARG A 120 22.15 6.74 -5.85
C ARG A 120 22.89 5.80 -4.90
N ALA A 121 22.37 4.59 -4.66
CA ALA A 121 23.06 3.60 -3.83
C ALA A 121 24.34 3.09 -4.51
N ILE A 122 24.30 2.85 -5.82
CA ILE A 122 25.47 2.44 -6.62
C ILE A 122 26.53 3.55 -6.65
N GLU A 123 26.13 4.81 -6.87
CA GLU A 123 27.01 5.98 -6.86
C GLU A 123 27.72 6.16 -5.51
N ARG A 124 27.07 5.75 -4.41
CA ARG A 124 27.66 5.74 -3.05
C ARG A 124 28.54 4.52 -2.77
N GLY A 125 28.80 3.67 -3.77
CA GLY A 125 29.71 2.54 -3.67
C GLY A 125 29.08 1.23 -3.20
N VAL A 126 27.75 1.12 -3.13
CA VAL A 126 27.10 -0.16 -2.79
C VAL A 126 27.14 -1.09 -4.01
N PRO A 127 27.69 -2.31 -3.90
CA PRO A 127 27.72 -3.26 -5.02
C PRO A 127 26.32 -3.68 -5.46
N GLU A 128 26.10 -3.80 -6.78
CA GLU A 128 24.81 -4.24 -7.35
C GLU A 128 24.33 -5.58 -6.78
N GLY A 129 25.27 -6.49 -6.50
CA GLY A 129 24.98 -7.79 -5.88
C GLY A 129 24.36 -7.68 -4.48
N LYS A 130 24.83 -6.73 -3.66
CA LYS A 130 24.23 -6.50 -2.34
C LYS A 130 22.82 -5.91 -2.44
N ILE A 131 22.62 -4.98 -3.36
CA ILE A 131 21.29 -4.39 -3.63
C ILE A 131 20.31 -5.49 -4.08
N ALA A 132 20.76 -6.36 -4.98
CA ALA A 132 19.97 -7.49 -5.45
C ALA A 132 19.55 -8.42 -4.30
N THR A 133 20.50 -8.84 -3.45
CA THR A 133 20.23 -9.68 -2.29
C THR A 133 19.24 -9.02 -1.32
N ALA A 134 19.48 -7.77 -0.93
CA ALA A 134 18.63 -7.04 0.01
C ALA A 134 17.19 -6.86 -0.50
N MET A 135 17.01 -6.65 -1.81
CA MET A 135 15.70 -6.53 -2.44
C MET A 135 15.06 -7.89 -2.79
N SER A 136 15.74 -9.01 -2.54
CA SER A 136 15.35 -10.35 -3.00
C SER A 136 15.13 -10.41 -4.53
N LEU A 137 15.99 -9.74 -5.29
CA LEU A 137 16.00 -9.67 -6.75
C LEU A 137 17.29 -10.29 -7.32
N ASP A 138 17.29 -10.57 -8.62
CA ASP A 138 18.51 -10.93 -9.34
C ASP A 138 19.29 -9.68 -9.81
N VAL A 139 20.61 -9.83 -10.00
CA VAL A 139 21.48 -8.72 -10.42
C VAL A 139 21.06 -8.14 -11.78
N LYS A 140 20.55 -8.96 -12.71
CA LYS A 140 20.09 -8.47 -14.02
C LYS A 140 18.84 -7.60 -13.88
N SER A 141 17.95 -7.91 -12.94
CA SER A 141 16.78 -7.10 -12.61
C SER A 141 17.16 -5.74 -12.02
N VAL A 142 18.24 -5.66 -11.24
CA VAL A 142 18.80 -4.39 -10.75
C VAL A 142 19.37 -3.59 -11.92
N GLN A 143 20.19 -4.21 -12.78
CA GLN A 143 20.74 -3.56 -13.97
C GLN A 143 19.66 -3.05 -14.93
N ARG A 144 18.58 -3.82 -15.10
CA ARG A 144 17.43 -3.41 -15.91
C ARG A 144 16.74 -2.16 -15.33
N ARG A 145 16.65 -2.06 -14.00
CA ARG A 145 16.12 -0.85 -13.33
C ARG A 145 17.02 0.35 -13.57
N VAL A 146 18.33 0.20 -13.42
CA VAL A 146 19.30 1.29 -13.67
C VAL A 146 19.15 1.86 -15.08
N LYS A 147 19.10 0.98 -16.09
CA LYS A 147 18.99 1.30 -17.52
C LYS A 147 17.58 1.60 -18.01
N MET A 148 16.58 1.61 -17.12
CA MET A 148 15.16 1.74 -17.49
C MET A 148 14.89 3.01 -18.28
N LEU A 149 15.54 4.11 -17.90
CA LEU A 149 15.34 5.45 -18.48
C LEU A 149 16.27 5.74 -19.66
N ASP A 150 17.12 4.79 -20.07
CA ASP A 150 18.02 4.98 -21.19
C ASP A 150 17.19 5.14 -22.48
N GLY A 151 17.39 6.25 -23.19
CA GLY A 151 16.64 6.59 -24.41
C GLY A 151 15.26 7.23 -24.17
N ILE A 152 14.94 7.63 -22.95
CA ILE A 152 13.74 8.41 -22.61
C ILE A 152 14.13 9.89 -22.44
N CYS A 153 13.35 10.81 -23.02
CA CYS A 153 13.60 12.24 -22.84
C CYS A 153 13.35 12.72 -21.39
N GLN A 154 14.07 13.76 -20.98
CA GLN A 154 14.04 14.22 -19.58
C GLN A 154 12.67 14.78 -19.19
N GLU A 155 11.97 15.39 -20.14
CA GLU A 155 10.62 15.94 -19.97
C GLU A 155 9.63 14.83 -19.59
N VAL A 156 9.69 13.69 -20.28
CA VAL A 156 8.86 12.52 -19.98
C VAL A 156 9.22 11.90 -18.64
N VAL A 157 10.50 11.86 -18.29
CA VAL A 157 10.94 11.39 -16.97
C VAL A 157 10.38 12.28 -15.87
N ALA A 158 10.42 13.60 -16.04
CA ALA A 158 9.88 14.55 -15.08
C ALA A 158 8.34 14.43 -14.97
N GLN A 159 7.66 14.30 -16.10
CA GLN A 159 6.20 14.18 -16.16
C GLN A 159 5.67 12.90 -15.51
N LEU A 160 6.43 11.80 -15.60
CA LEU A 160 6.04 10.49 -15.04
C LEU A 160 6.71 10.18 -13.69
N ALA A 161 7.45 11.12 -13.10
CA ALA A 161 8.31 10.87 -11.93
C ALA A 161 7.56 10.35 -10.71
N ASP A 162 6.36 10.87 -10.45
CA ASP A 162 5.49 10.54 -9.33
C ASP A 162 4.37 9.56 -9.70
N LYS A 163 4.30 9.12 -10.97
CA LYS A 163 3.21 8.28 -11.47
C LYS A 163 3.53 6.80 -11.32
N HIS A 164 2.52 5.98 -11.02
CA HIS A 164 2.65 4.53 -10.96
C HIS A 164 2.73 3.90 -12.36
N CYS A 165 3.84 4.16 -13.03
CA CYS A 165 4.13 3.65 -14.36
C CYS A 165 5.00 2.38 -14.26
N PRO A 166 4.52 1.21 -14.73
CA PRO A 166 5.30 -0.02 -14.76
C PRO A 166 6.54 0.12 -15.65
N MET A 167 7.65 -0.53 -15.26
CA MET A 167 8.91 -0.48 -16.01
C MET A 167 8.77 -0.84 -17.50
N ALA A 168 7.88 -1.77 -17.83
CA ALA A 168 7.65 -2.24 -19.19
C ALA A 168 7.07 -1.15 -20.12
N VAL A 169 6.45 -0.09 -19.58
CA VAL A 169 5.98 1.05 -20.37
C VAL A 169 7.17 1.83 -20.95
N PHE A 170 8.26 1.99 -20.20
CA PHE A 170 9.46 2.66 -20.68
C PHE A 170 10.13 1.87 -21.81
N ASP A 171 10.03 0.53 -21.81
CA ASP A 171 10.49 -0.30 -22.94
C ASP A 171 9.69 -0.05 -24.23
N VAL A 172 8.42 0.36 -24.11
CA VAL A 172 7.57 0.76 -25.24
C VAL A 172 7.88 2.19 -25.68
N LEU A 173 7.99 3.13 -24.74
CA LEU A 173 8.35 4.52 -25.02
C LEU A 173 9.70 4.65 -25.73
N ARG A 174 10.69 3.82 -25.36
CA ARG A 174 12.02 3.79 -25.99
C ARG A 174 11.97 3.52 -27.51
N LYS A 175 10.87 2.97 -28.02
CA LYS A 175 10.68 2.72 -29.46
C LYS A 175 10.19 3.95 -30.23
N MET A 176 9.79 5.00 -29.52
CA MET A 176 9.33 6.27 -30.08
C MET A 176 10.44 7.32 -30.02
N LYS A 177 10.44 8.28 -30.95
CA LYS A 177 11.32 9.46 -30.92
C LYS A 177 10.89 10.43 -29.80
N PRO A 178 11.79 11.34 -29.33
CA PRO A 178 11.52 12.20 -28.18
C PRO A 178 10.20 12.99 -28.24
N ILE A 179 9.88 13.60 -29.38
CA ILE A 179 8.63 14.35 -29.55
C ILE A 179 7.41 13.45 -29.32
N ARG A 180 7.43 12.24 -29.85
CA ARG A 180 6.34 11.28 -29.68
C ARG A 180 6.27 10.69 -28.27
N GLN A 181 7.41 10.56 -27.59
CA GLN A 181 7.43 10.15 -26.18
C GLN A 181 6.70 11.18 -25.31
N MET A 182 6.91 12.49 -25.55
CA MET A 182 6.22 13.56 -24.82
C MET A 182 4.70 13.51 -25.07
N GLU A 183 4.28 13.42 -26.33
CA GLU A 183 2.85 13.27 -26.66
C GLU A 183 2.24 12.01 -26.01
N ALA A 184 2.98 10.90 -25.97
CA ALA A 184 2.53 9.68 -25.31
C ALA A 184 2.39 9.85 -23.80
N ALA A 185 3.31 10.57 -23.16
CA ALA A 185 3.24 10.88 -21.74
C ALA A 185 2.07 11.81 -21.41
N ASP A 186 1.78 12.80 -22.26
CA ASP A 186 0.58 13.65 -22.13
C ASP A 186 -0.70 12.83 -22.20
N LEU A 187 -0.77 11.86 -23.12
CA LEU A 187 -1.89 10.92 -23.21
C LEU A 187 -2.02 10.04 -21.96
N PHE A 188 -0.91 9.56 -21.39
CA PHE A 188 -0.93 8.78 -20.15
C PHE A 188 -1.48 9.58 -18.98
N VAL A 189 -1.00 10.82 -18.81
CA VAL A 189 -1.43 11.70 -17.73
C VAL A 189 -2.89 12.12 -17.92
N GLY A 190 -3.26 12.54 -19.13
CA GLY A 190 -4.64 12.95 -19.45
C GLY A 190 -5.65 11.82 -19.31
N GLY A 191 -5.27 10.59 -19.65
CA GLY A 191 -6.11 9.40 -19.49
C GLY A 191 -5.99 8.71 -18.13
N ASN A 192 -5.11 9.21 -17.23
CA ASN A 192 -4.72 8.55 -15.99
C ASN A 192 -4.43 7.03 -16.14
N ASN A 193 -3.89 6.63 -17.29
CA ASN A 193 -3.71 5.23 -17.67
C ASN A 193 -2.24 4.98 -18.01
N TYR A 194 -1.55 4.25 -17.15
CA TYR A 194 -0.13 3.93 -17.29
C TYR A 194 0.09 2.45 -17.63
N THR A 195 -0.87 1.80 -18.27
CA THR A 195 -0.75 0.37 -18.58
C THR A 195 0.13 0.10 -19.81
N VAL A 196 0.77 -1.07 -19.84
CA VAL A 196 1.57 -1.52 -20.99
C VAL A 196 0.71 -1.67 -22.25
N ALA A 197 -0.56 -2.06 -22.09
CA ALA A 197 -1.51 -2.18 -23.19
C ALA A 197 -1.78 -0.81 -23.84
N TYR A 198 -2.02 0.21 -23.02
CA TYR A 198 -2.24 1.57 -23.50
C TYR A 198 -1.00 2.14 -24.20
N ALA A 199 0.18 1.98 -23.58
CA ALA A 199 1.44 2.36 -24.22
C ALA A 199 1.65 1.66 -25.58
N SER A 200 1.30 0.38 -25.67
CA SER A 200 1.40 -0.40 -26.92
C SER A 200 0.41 0.08 -27.98
N ALA A 201 -0.78 0.52 -27.57
CA ALA A 201 -1.78 1.11 -28.47
C ALA A 201 -1.27 2.44 -29.07
N ILE A 202 -0.71 3.32 -28.24
CA ILE A 202 -0.09 4.56 -28.69
C ILE A 202 1.05 4.28 -29.68
N LEU A 203 1.87 3.25 -29.41
CA LEU A 203 2.92 2.81 -30.33
C LEU A 203 2.36 2.31 -31.66
N ALA A 204 1.29 1.51 -31.64
CA ALA A 204 0.65 0.99 -32.85
C ALA A 204 0.01 2.10 -33.70
N GLY A 205 -0.49 3.16 -33.07
CA GLY A 205 -1.05 4.34 -33.74
C GLY A 205 -0.01 5.40 -34.16
N SER A 206 1.27 5.20 -33.85
CA SER A 206 2.34 6.16 -34.20
C SER A 206 2.81 5.97 -35.64
N SER A 207 3.09 7.07 -36.34
CA SER A 207 3.63 7.01 -37.70
C SER A 207 5.08 6.52 -37.68
N GLN A 208 5.53 5.88 -38.77
CA GLN A 208 6.91 5.37 -38.87
C GLN A 208 7.97 6.48 -38.71
N ALA A 209 7.65 7.72 -39.10
CA ALA A 209 8.53 8.88 -38.93
C ALA A 209 8.76 9.26 -37.46
N GLN A 210 7.80 8.94 -36.58
CA GLN A 210 7.84 9.17 -35.14
C GLN A 210 8.49 8.03 -34.36
N LEU A 211 8.84 6.91 -35.02
CA LEU A 211 9.48 5.76 -34.40
C LEU A 211 11.00 5.79 -34.58
N VAL A 212 11.71 5.12 -33.68
CA VAL A 212 13.16 4.90 -33.81
C VAL A 212 13.44 3.93 -34.97
N ASP A 213 14.54 4.15 -35.69
CA ASP A 213 14.90 3.38 -36.88
C ASP A 213 14.97 1.87 -36.58
N GLY A 214 14.38 1.06 -37.46
CA GLY A 214 14.29 -0.40 -37.31
C GLY A 214 13.05 -0.91 -36.55
N VAL A 215 12.28 -0.04 -35.89
CA VAL A 215 11.00 -0.43 -35.27
C VAL A 215 9.88 -0.29 -36.29
N LYS A 216 9.30 -1.39 -36.76
CA LYS A 216 8.06 -1.35 -37.55
C LYS A 216 6.86 -1.27 -36.62
N ALA A 217 5.96 -0.31 -36.87
CA ALA A 217 4.61 -0.33 -36.30
C ALA A 217 3.90 -1.60 -36.81
N LYS A 218 3.95 -2.71 -36.04
CA LYS A 218 3.21 -3.92 -36.39
C LYS A 218 1.79 -3.81 -35.82
N PRO A 219 0.73 -3.77 -36.64
CA PRO A 219 -0.61 -4.00 -36.15
C PRO A 219 -0.75 -5.51 -35.92
N LYS A 220 -0.40 -6.00 -34.73
CA LYS A 220 -0.81 -7.34 -34.31
C LYS A 220 -2.17 -7.26 -33.64
N GLY A 221 -3.23 -7.34 -34.46
CA GLY A 221 -4.49 -8.00 -34.11
C GLY A 221 -5.38 -7.40 -33.01
N VAL A 222 -5.15 -6.17 -32.54
CA VAL A 222 -6.09 -5.49 -31.64
C VAL A 222 -6.57 -4.22 -32.33
N SER A 223 -7.84 -4.22 -32.73
CA SER A 223 -8.48 -3.05 -33.33
C SER A 223 -8.40 -1.88 -32.36
N ALA A 224 -8.00 -0.70 -32.84
CA ALA A 224 -7.97 0.55 -32.05
C ALA A 224 -9.32 0.84 -31.37
N THR A 225 -10.44 0.36 -31.94
CA THR A 225 -11.77 0.46 -31.35
C THR A 225 -11.98 -0.43 -30.12
N LEU A 226 -11.35 -1.61 -30.09
CA LEU A 226 -11.45 -2.55 -28.96
C LEU A 226 -10.65 -2.03 -27.77
N LEU A 227 -9.49 -1.43 -28.05
CA LEU A 227 -8.64 -0.77 -27.05
C LEU A 227 -9.31 0.47 -26.47
N ALA A 228 -9.87 1.35 -27.29
CA ALA A 228 -10.60 2.53 -26.81
C ALA A 228 -11.83 2.16 -25.96
N ARG A 229 -12.47 1.01 -26.23
CA ARG A 229 -13.56 0.48 -25.40
C ARG A 229 -13.03 -0.04 -24.07
N MET A 230 -11.97 -0.83 -24.09
CA MET A 230 -11.32 -1.32 -22.85
C MET A 230 -10.77 -0.18 -22.00
N GLU A 231 -10.26 0.90 -22.61
CA GLU A 231 -9.78 2.10 -21.92
C GLU A 231 -10.91 2.81 -21.16
N ARG A 232 -12.07 2.98 -21.80
CA ARG A 232 -13.25 3.55 -21.13
C ARG A 232 -13.71 2.65 -19.99
N GLU A 233 -13.81 1.35 -20.25
CA GLU A 233 -14.24 0.39 -19.22
C GLU A 233 -13.24 0.36 -18.03
N LEU A 234 -11.94 0.41 -18.28
CA LEU A 234 -10.90 0.45 -17.25
C LEU A 234 -10.86 1.76 -16.47
N ALA A 235 -10.97 2.91 -17.14
CA ALA A 235 -11.00 4.21 -16.47
C ALA A 235 -12.22 4.32 -15.53
N THR A 236 -13.39 3.86 -16.01
CA THR A 236 -14.62 3.83 -15.21
C THR A 236 -14.51 2.88 -14.01
N LEU A 237 -13.85 1.73 -14.21
CA LEU A 237 -13.57 0.76 -13.13
C LEU A 237 -12.57 1.31 -12.10
N GLN A 238 -11.55 2.04 -12.53
CA GLN A 238 -10.56 2.60 -11.60
C GLN A 238 -11.13 3.74 -10.76
N GLU A 239 -11.97 4.59 -11.34
CA GLU A 239 -12.68 5.64 -10.61
C GLU A 239 -13.67 5.05 -9.59
N SER A 240 -14.38 3.98 -9.96
CA SER A 240 -15.28 3.28 -9.03
C SER A 240 -14.53 2.54 -7.92
N ILE A 241 -13.37 1.93 -8.21
CA ILE A 241 -12.50 1.31 -7.19
C ILE A 241 -11.93 2.38 -6.25
N GLY A 242 -11.39 3.49 -6.77
CA GLY A 242 -10.82 4.54 -5.93
C GLY A 242 -11.84 5.18 -4.97
N SER A 243 -13.03 5.49 -5.49
CA SER A 243 -14.13 5.99 -4.65
C SER A 243 -14.64 4.96 -3.64
N ALA A 244 -14.67 3.67 -4.02
CA ALA A 244 -15.01 2.59 -3.10
C ALA A 244 -13.94 2.43 -2.00
N GLU A 245 -12.65 2.41 -2.33
CA GLU A 245 -11.54 2.27 -1.37
C GLU A 245 -11.49 3.43 -0.35
N GLU A 246 -11.70 4.66 -0.81
CA GLU A 246 -11.70 5.85 0.04
C GLU A 246 -12.82 5.78 1.10
N THR A 247 -14.00 5.33 0.68
CA THR A 247 -15.19 5.27 1.54
C THR A 247 -15.24 3.99 2.38
N TYR A 248 -14.72 2.87 1.86
CA TYR A 248 -14.77 1.54 2.50
C TYR A 248 -14.18 1.54 3.90
N SER A 249 -13.02 2.18 4.09
CA SER A 249 -12.36 2.22 5.40
C SER A 249 -13.15 3.01 6.45
N ARG A 250 -13.68 4.16 6.04
CA ARG A 250 -14.47 5.06 6.90
C ARG A 250 -15.81 4.42 7.25
N ASP A 251 -16.49 3.87 6.27
CA ASP A 251 -17.80 3.24 6.45
C ASP A 251 -17.68 1.98 7.30
N ASN A 252 -16.65 1.16 7.09
CA ASN A 252 -16.43 -0.01 7.94
C ASN A 252 -16.14 0.36 9.40
N LEU A 253 -15.41 1.46 9.65
CA LEU A 253 -15.22 1.98 11.01
C LEU A 253 -16.54 2.46 11.62
N HIS A 254 -17.31 3.29 10.88
CA HIS A 254 -18.60 3.77 11.35
C HIS A 254 -19.57 2.62 11.63
N LEU A 255 -19.68 1.63 10.73
CA LEU A 255 -20.53 0.46 10.90
C LEU A 255 -20.11 -0.38 12.11
N THR A 256 -18.81 -0.53 12.36
CA THR A 256 -18.29 -1.21 13.55
C THR A 256 -18.69 -0.47 14.84
N VAL A 257 -18.58 0.86 14.85
CA VAL A 257 -18.98 1.70 15.99
C VAL A 257 -20.49 1.68 16.20
N PHE A 258 -21.29 1.84 15.15
CA PHE A 258 -22.75 1.78 15.20
C PHE A 258 -23.24 0.45 15.72
N LYS A 259 -22.67 -0.65 15.21
CA LYS A 259 -22.94 -1.99 15.73
C LYS A 259 -22.65 -2.09 17.23
N GLY A 260 -21.48 -1.62 17.67
CA GLY A 260 -21.11 -1.62 19.08
C GLY A 260 -22.06 -0.77 19.95
N TYR A 261 -22.54 0.36 19.43
CA TYR A 261 -23.52 1.19 20.11
C TYR A 261 -24.90 0.51 20.20
N LEU A 262 -25.38 -0.09 19.12
CA LEU A 262 -26.65 -0.84 19.11
C LEU A 262 -26.63 -2.02 20.07
N ALA A 263 -25.51 -2.77 20.13
CA ALA A 263 -25.35 -3.84 21.11
C ALA A 263 -25.47 -3.34 22.56
N LYS A 264 -24.86 -2.18 22.87
CA LYS A 264 -25.00 -1.54 24.20
C LYS A 264 -26.43 -1.05 24.46
N LEU A 265 -27.10 -0.51 23.44
CA LEU A 265 -28.45 0.06 23.55
C LEU A 265 -29.50 -1.03 23.79
N VAL A 266 -29.42 -2.13 23.04
CA VAL A 266 -30.28 -3.31 23.20
C VAL A 266 -29.95 -4.10 24.46
N GLY A 267 -28.68 -4.13 24.89
CA GLY A 267 -28.27 -4.75 26.16
C GLY A 267 -28.81 -4.04 27.41
N ASN A 268 -29.31 -2.80 27.28
CA ASN A 268 -29.92 -2.08 28.40
C ASN A 268 -31.39 -2.50 28.60
N ALA A 269 -31.66 -3.19 29.70
CA ALA A 269 -32.98 -3.74 30.02
C ALA A 269 -34.14 -2.72 30.02
N ARG A 270 -33.88 -1.43 30.35
CA ARG A 270 -34.91 -0.39 30.30
C ARG A 270 -35.25 0.00 28.86
N VAL A 271 -34.24 0.10 28.00
CA VAL A 271 -34.39 0.48 26.60
C VAL A 271 -34.98 -0.68 25.79
N ALA A 272 -34.51 -1.90 26.03
CA ALA A 272 -35.09 -3.10 25.41
C ALA A 272 -36.58 -3.27 25.72
N ARG A 273 -37.00 -3.01 26.98
CA ARG A 273 -38.41 -3.07 27.38
C ARG A 273 -39.26 -1.96 26.75
N PHE A 274 -38.69 -0.77 26.58
CA PHE A 274 -39.34 0.32 25.86
C PHE A 274 -39.52 -0.01 24.37
N LEU A 275 -38.48 -0.52 23.72
CA LEU A 275 -38.53 -0.93 22.32
C LEU A 275 -39.49 -2.10 22.10
N ALA A 276 -39.48 -3.12 22.98
CA ALA A 276 -40.40 -4.25 22.88
C ALA A 276 -41.88 -3.85 23.01
N SER A 277 -42.20 -2.77 23.74
CA SER A 277 -43.59 -2.35 23.97
C SER A 277 -44.13 -1.38 22.92
N ARG A 278 -43.29 -0.57 22.27
CA ARG A 278 -43.72 0.41 21.25
C ARG A 278 -43.23 0.15 19.84
N TYR A 279 -42.14 -0.58 19.67
CA TYR A 279 -41.37 -0.70 18.43
C TYR A 279 -40.72 -2.09 18.28
N PRO A 280 -41.51 -3.19 18.30
CA PRO A 280 -40.98 -4.55 18.29
C PRO A 280 -40.16 -4.86 17.02
N ASP A 281 -40.61 -4.38 15.86
CA ASP A 281 -39.93 -4.60 14.57
C ASP A 281 -38.52 -4.01 14.54
N PHE A 282 -38.31 -2.86 15.19
CA PHE A 282 -37.00 -2.22 15.29
C PHE A 282 -36.08 -2.95 16.27
N LEU A 283 -36.64 -3.54 17.34
CA LEU A 283 -35.86 -4.32 18.30
C LEU A 283 -35.25 -5.56 17.65
N GLU A 284 -36.03 -6.28 16.83
CA GLU A 284 -35.57 -7.46 16.09
C GLU A 284 -34.42 -7.10 15.14
N GLN A 285 -34.56 -6.02 14.37
CA GLN A 285 -33.51 -5.57 13.46
C GLN A 285 -32.25 -5.09 14.20
N PHE A 286 -32.39 -4.38 15.31
CA PHE A 286 -31.23 -3.93 16.10
C PHE A 286 -30.49 -5.10 16.75
N GLN A 287 -31.19 -6.14 17.20
CA GLN A 287 -30.59 -7.39 17.67
C GLN A 287 -29.84 -8.10 16.53
N ALA A 288 -30.49 -8.26 15.37
CA ALA A 288 -29.86 -8.88 14.21
C ALA A 288 -28.57 -8.16 13.78
N ILE A 289 -28.55 -6.82 13.80
CA ILE A 289 -27.35 -6.03 13.48
C ILE A 289 -26.27 -6.20 14.56
N ALA A 290 -26.65 -6.21 15.85
CA ALA A 290 -25.72 -6.40 16.96
C ALA A 290 -25.02 -7.78 16.93
N ASP A 291 -25.68 -8.80 16.38
CA ASP A 291 -25.16 -10.18 16.31
C ASP A 291 -24.24 -10.45 15.11
N ILE A 292 -24.09 -9.52 14.16
CA ILE A 292 -23.25 -9.69 12.96
C ILE A 292 -21.77 -9.90 13.31
N VAL A 293 -21.23 -11.12 13.24
CA VAL A 293 -19.85 -11.44 13.68
C VAL A 293 -18.75 -10.72 12.88
N SER A 294 -19.00 -10.35 11.62
CA SER A 294 -18.05 -9.58 10.80
C SER A 294 -18.75 -8.66 9.82
N THR A 295 -18.26 -7.43 9.68
CA THR A 295 -18.71 -6.45 8.68
C THR A 295 -17.97 -6.60 7.34
N LYS A 296 -17.07 -7.57 7.21
CA LYS A 296 -16.35 -7.83 5.94
C LYS A 296 -17.12 -8.82 5.07
N PRO A 297 -17.24 -8.59 3.75
CA PRO A 297 -17.74 -9.60 2.83
C PRO A 297 -16.82 -10.83 2.82
N ALA A 298 -17.42 -12.02 2.72
CA ALA A 298 -16.71 -13.30 2.79
C ALA A 298 -15.75 -13.55 1.62
N ASP A 299 -15.89 -12.82 0.50
CA ASP A 299 -15.15 -13.08 -0.75
C ASP A 299 -13.84 -12.28 -0.94
N GLU A 300 -13.45 -11.40 -0.01
CA GLU A 300 -12.13 -10.73 -0.05
C GLU A 300 -11.14 -11.33 0.96
N ALA A 301 -11.17 -12.66 1.06
CA ALA A 301 -10.16 -13.47 1.71
C ALA A 301 -9.42 -14.35 0.70
N ALA A 302 -8.90 -13.76 -0.38
CA ALA A 302 -7.93 -14.38 -1.29
C ALA A 302 -6.64 -13.55 -1.31
#